data_AF-A0A9N9TU38-F1
#
_entry.id   AF-A0A9N9TU38-F1
#
_cell.length_a   1.000
_cell.length_b   1.000
_cell.length_c   1.000
_cell.angle_alpha   90.00
_cell.angle_beta   90.00
_cell.angle_gamma   90.00
#
_symmetry.space_group_name_H-M   'P 1'
#
loop_
_entity.id
_entity.type
_entity.pdbx_description
1 polymer ?
#
loop_
_entity_poly.entity_id
_entity_poly.type
_entity_poly.pdbx_seq_one_letter_code
_entity_poly.pdbx_strand_id
1 'polypeptide(L)'
;MFINKLKDQPIDTITYSKMSFITLFFKTELTCIPNILAKWLGDYYNNALCNGATWVFLLWWMLHMGFNKCIAALLKRLSFKHHERDRLTEVLWYLGFYGTSVVYCGAALSRNEVELFNFKRMNVPSSSVLPTQVVLGYTLISMFYLHSALWEGITKTRIANMASYVCLFLFMLSSYILRVVEISFTLSALISIAYVSSQITKGLIVVLDQKSLCTKIVISALFVTTFALHLSVNLVVIPLTFVIPLGLKLISDYPNILLGFLFCNLIAWLVIEIYNGVLFKFVNHWLYHQQEIKRKDSISSTDGFEQSSKGQGCTSSLVECSLFPPRDDVVFEIQKARREIEERKAKQLALRKPKNMLVQTLKCMLTINKKIKQRRQRLESESESSENTEETPPNDESEPETTEVPRNKELDTKELIDKLEQTASEECEYEQ
;
A
#
# COMPACT_ATOMS: atom_id res chain seq x y z
N MET A 1 -3.67 29.94 -31.88
CA MET A 1 -3.83 31.41 -31.92
C MET A 1 -3.50 31.98 -30.54
N PHE A 2 -2.21 32.13 -30.23
CA PHE A 2 -1.67 32.99 -29.18
C PHE A 2 -0.15 33.07 -29.39
N ILE A 3 0.27 34.01 -30.24
CA ILE A 3 1.58 34.66 -30.15
C ILE A 3 1.23 36.14 -30.20
N ASN A 4 1.01 36.74 -29.03
CA ASN A 4 1.23 38.17 -28.92
C ASN A 4 2.73 38.34 -29.10
N LYS A 5 3.13 38.70 -30.33
CA LYS A 5 4.42 39.31 -30.60
C LYS A 5 4.53 40.47 -29.61
N LEU A 6 5.33 40.27 -28.56
CA LEU A 6 5.84 41.38 -27.76
C LEU A 6 6.55 42.28 -28.77
N LYS A 7 5.91 43.40 -29.10
CA LYS A 7 6.50 44.43 -29.92
C LYS A 7 7.66 44.96 -29.10
N ASP A 8 8.88 44.84 -29.63
CA ASP A 8 10.08 45.44 -29.07
C ASP A 8 9.82 46.94 -28.85
N GLN A 9 9.56 47.31 -27.59
CA GLN A 9 9.69 48.68 -27.16
C GLN A 9 11.14 48.88 -26.72
N PRO A 10 11.76 50.02 -27.09
CA PRO A 10 13.11 50.32 -26.66
C PRO A 10 13.18 50.32 -25.14
N ILE A 11 14.22 49.67 -24.63
CA ILE A 11 14.51 49.49 -23.22
C ILE A 11 14.83 50.88 -22.64
N ASP A 12 13.81 51.53 -22.10
CA ASP A 12 14.02 52.62 -21.16
C ASP A 12 14.66 52.02 -19.91
N THR A 13 15.96 52.30 -19.83
CA THR A 13 16.80 52.15 -18.65
C THR A 13 16.15 52.96 -17.53
N ILE A 14 16.19 52.45 -16.29
CA ILE A 14 15.62 53.06 -15.07
C ILE A 14 14.21 52.54 -14.69
N THR A 15 14.07 51.22 -14.56
CA THR A 15 13.43 50.65 -13.36
C THR A 15 13.95 49.23 -13.14
N TYR A 16 15.18 49.12 -12.60
CA TYR A 16 15.66 47.92 -11.90
C TYR A 16 14.90 47.77 -10.56
N SER A 17 13.57 47.71 -10.65
CA SER A 17 12.72 47.21 -9.59
C SER A 17 13.12 45.76 -9.39
N LYS A 18 13.63 45.43 -8.20
CA LYS A 18 14.00 44.09 -7.71
C LYS A 18 13.22 43.00 -8.45
N MET A 19 13.78 42.46 -9.54
CA MET A 19 13.30 41.19 -10.05
C MET A 19 13.52 40.21 -8.91
N SER A 20 12.43 39.67 -8.38
CA SER A 20 12.48 38.66 -7.33
C SER A 20 13.47 37.58 -7.77
N PHE A 21 14.36 37.14 -6.89
CA PHE A 21 15.30 36.04 -7.16
C PHE A 21 14.61 34.81 -7.76
N ILE A 22 13.33 34.61 -7.43
CA ILE A 22 12.46 33.58 -7.98
C ILE A 22 12.23 33.76 -9.48
N THR A 23 11.96 34.99 -9.93
CA THR A 23 11.77 35.31 -11.35
C THR A 23 13.07 35.16 -12.13
N LEU A 24 14.20 35.52 -11.52
CA LEU A 24 15.52 35.28 -12.12
C LEU A 24 15.78 33.77 -12.23
N PHE A 25 15.55 33.00 -11.16
CA PHE A 25 15.73 31.55 -11.10
C PHE A 25 14.91 30.79 -12.15
N PHE A 26 13.64 31.18 -12.36
CA PHE A 26 12.80 30.57 -13.40
C PHE A 26 13.17 30.99 -14.83
N LYS A 27 13.82 32.15 -15.00
CA LYS A 27 14.18 32.72 -16.31
C LYS A 27 15.59 32.34 -16.75
N THR A 28 16.51 32.11 -15.82
CA THR A 28 17.83 31.57 -16.12
C THR A 28 17.73 30.09 -16.43
N GLU A 29 18.18 29.71 -17.63
CA GLU A 29 18.34 28.34 -18.17
C GLU A 29 19.37 27.49 -17.39
N LEU A 30 19.45 27.65 -16.08
CA LEU A 30 20.58 27.24 -15.26
C LEU A 30 20.52 25.79 -14.80
N THR A 31 19.65 24.96 -15.39
CA THR A 31 19.43 23.62 -14.86
C THR A 31 19.49 22.55 -15.96
N CYS A 32 20.31 21.51 -15.72
CA CYS A 32 20.56 20.44 -16.68
C CYS A 32 19.27 19.71 -17.10
N ILE A 33 18.27 19.66 -16.21
CA ILE A 33 17.05 18.88 -16.41
C ILE A 33 16.15 19.51 -17.49
N PRO A 34 15.79 20.81 -17.44
CA PRO A 34 15.14 21.51 -18.55
C PRO A 34 15.89 21.43 -19.87
N ASN A 35 17.22 21.53 -19.88
CA ASN A 35 18.01 21.41 -21.11
C ASN A 35 17.95 20.01 -21.72
N ILE A 36 17.92 18.96 -20.88
CA ILE A 36 17.66 17.59 -21.35
C ILE A 36 16.24 17.49 -21.90
N LEU A 37 15.23 17.97 -21.17
CA LEU A 37 13.83 17.95 -21.61
C LEU A 37 13.62 18.73 -22.91
N ALA A 38 14.26 19.89 -23.09
CA ALA A 38 14.20 20.69 -24.31
C ALA A 38 14.77 19.94 -25.52
N LYS A 39 15.83 19.14 -25.35
CA LYS A 39 16.35 18.26 -26.42
C LYS A 39 15.33 17.21 -26.87
N TRP A 40 14.48 16.72 -25.96
CA TRP A 40 13.51 15.64 -26.25
C TRP A 40 12.12 16.16 -26.65
N LEU A 41 11.68 17.28 -26.08
CA LEU A 41 10.31 17.83 -26.22
C LEU A 41 10.27 19.13 -27.04
N GLY A 42 11.43 19.68 -27.40
CA GLY A 42 11.58 20.92 -28.16
C GLY A 42 11.56 22.19 -27.33
N ASP A 43 11.90 23.32 -27.96
CA ASP A 43 12.05 24.63 -27.31
C ASP A 43 10.75 25.16 -26.69
N TYR A 44 9.59 24.63 -27.08
CA TYR A 44 8.28 24.98 -26.52
C TYR A 44 8.18 24.65 -25.01
N TYR A 45 8.96 23.67 -24.53
CA TYR A 45 8.99 23.27 -23.12
C TYR A 45 9.88 24.19 -22.27
N ASN A 46 10.78 24.97 -22.87
CA ASN A 46 11.68 25.87 -22.15
C ASN A 46 10.99 27.21 -21.81
N ASN A 47 9.94 27.12 -21.01
CA ASN A 47 9.28 28.30 -20.44
C ASN A 47 9.37 28.27 -18.90
N ALA A 48 9.31 29.45 -18.29
CA ALA A 48 9.45 29.62 -16.84
C ALA A 48 8.45 28.77 -16.03
N LEU A 49 7.24 28.54 -16.56
CA LEU A 49 6.19 27.77 -15.90
C LEU A 49 6.52 26.26 -15.90
N CYS A 50 6.90 25.72 -17.06
CA CYS A 50 7.32 24.33 -17.23
C CYS A 50 8.56 24.03 -16.39
N ASN A 51 9.56 24.92 -16.42
CA ASN A 51 10.75 24.81 -15.58
C ASN A 51 10.37 24.78 -14.09
N GLY A 52 9.48 25.69 -13.66
CA GLY A 52 8.99 25.70 -12.29
C GLY A 52 8.22 24.43 -11.90
N ALA A 53 7.35 23.94 -12.79
CA ALA A 53 6.61 22.70 -12.58
C ALA A 53 7.54 21.48 -12.42
N THR A 54 8.57 21.36 -13.27
CA THR A 54 9.57 20.29 -13.16
C THR A 54 10.30 20.34 -11.82
N TRP A 55 10.69 21.52 -11.36
CA TRP A 55 11.35 21.67 -10.06
C TRP A 55 10.43 21.34 -8.88
N VAL A 56 9.16 21.76 -8.95
CA VAL A 56 8.15 21.39 -7.95
C VAL A 56 7.93 19.89 -7.92
N PHE A 57 7.88 19.23 -9.08
CA PHE A 57 7.77 17.77 -9.16
C PHE A 57 8.97 17.06 -8.51
N LEU A 58 10.19 17.50 -8.80
CA LEU A 58 11.41 16.95 -8.17
C LEU A 58 11.43 17.20 -6.66
N LEU A 59 10.98 18.38 -6.22
CA LEU A 59 10.85 18.71 -4.81
C LEU A 59 9.89 17.75 -4.10
N TRP A 60 8.73 17.45 -4.70
CA TRP A 60 7.79 16.46 -4.16
C TRP A 60 8.45 15.09 -4.02
N TRP A 61 9.20 14.65 -5.03
CA TRP A 61 9.92 13.37 -4.98
C TRP A 61 10.94 13.32 -3.84
N MET A 62 11.79 14.34 -3.72
CA MET A 62 12.79 14.44 -2.65
C MET A 62 12.13 14.51 -1.27
N LEU A 63 11.05 15.28 -1.14
CA LEU A 63 10.29 15.40 0.09
C LEU A 63 9.67 14.05 0.50
N HIS A 64 9.09 13.32 -0.44
CA HIS A 64 8.46 12.02 -0.17
C HIS A 64 9.51 10.98 0.28
N MET A 65 10.64 10.92 -0.41
CA MET A 65 11.76 10.03 -0.03
C MET A 65 12.30 10.36 1.35
N GLY A 66 12.54 11.66 1.63
CA GLY A 66 13.00 12.12 2.94
C GLY A 66 11.97 11.81 4.03
N PHE A 67 10.70 12.10 3.78
CA PHE A 67 9.59 11.82 4.69
C PHE A 67 9.52 10.33 5.03
N ASN A 68 9.56 9.44 4.04
CA ASN A 68 9.48 8.00 4.26
C ASN A 68 10.62 7.52 5.17
N LYS A 69 11.87 7.95 4.91
CA LYS A 69 13.02 7.59 5.76
C LYS A 69 12.89 8.14 7.18
N CYS A 70 12.55 9.42 7.32
CA CYS A 70 12.45 10.07 8.63
C CYS A 70 11.32 9.49 9.48
N ILE A 71 10.13 9.31 8.90
CA ILE A 71 8.97 8.75 9.61
C ILE A 71 9.18 7.27 9.92
N ALA A 72 9.70 6.47 8.99
CA ALA A 72 10.02 5.07 9.28
C ALA A 72 11.03 4.93 10.43
N ALA A 73 12.06 5.77 10.47
CA ALA A 73 13.03 5.80 11.57
C ALA A 73 12.38 6.23 12.89
N LEU A 74 11.51 7.25 12.87
CA LEU A 74 10.76 7.70 14.05
C LEU A 74 9.84 6.59 14.59
N LEU A 75 9.06 5.96 13.71
CA LEU A 75 8.13 4.90 14.11
C LEU A 75 8.87 3.63 14.55
N LYS A 76 10.06 3.34 14.00
CA LYS A 76 10.96 2.29 14.50
C LYS A 76 11.36 2.56 15.96
N ARG A 77 11.70 3.81 16.30
CA ARG A 77 12.03 4.20 17.68
C ARG A 77 10.84 4.09 18.63
N LEU A 78 9.63 4.30 18.13
CA LEU A 78 8.38 4.11 18.88
C LEU A 78 7.92 2.65 18.97
N SER A 79 8.74 1.68 18.56
CA SER A 79 8.48 0.23 18.64
C SER A 79 7.26 -0.29 17.85
N PHE A 80 6.79 0.46 16.85
CA PHE A 80 5.75 -0.03 15.94
C PHE A 80 6.25 -1.19 15.08
N LYS A 81 5.38 -2.17 14.80
CA LYS A 81 5.71 -3.31 13.93
C LYS A 81 5.90 -2.84 12.50
N HIS A 82 6.69 -3.54 11.69
CA HIS A 82 6.99 -3.14 10.30
C HIS A 82 5.76 -2.75 9.47
N HIS A 83 4.76 -3.63 9.42
CA HIS A 83 3.53 -3.37 8.68
C HIS A 83 2.71 -2.17 9.18
N GLU A 84 2.69 -1.91 10.49
CA GLU A 84 2.05 -0.72 11.08
C GLU A 84 2.81 0.55 10.70
N ARG A 85 4.14 0.47 10.65
CA ARG A 85 5.01 1.59 10.23
C ARG A 85 4.75 1.98 8.78
N ASP A 86 4.65 1.01 7.87
CA ASP A 86 4.44 1.28 6.45
C ASP A 86 3.05 1.88 6.21
N ARG A 87 2.02 1.32 6.85
CA ARG A 87 0.65 1.87 6.83
C ARG A 87 0.60 3.29 7.37
N LEU A 88 1.22 3.54 8.53
CA LEU A 88 1.19 4.86 9.18
C LEU A 88 2.00 5.89 8.41
N THR A 89 3.13 5.50 7.82
CA THR A 89 3.93 6.38 6.94
C THR A 89 3.11 6.82 5.73
N GLU A 90 2.45 5.87 5.05
CA GLU A 90 1.55 6.19 3.93
C GLU A 90 0.40 7.13 4.36
N VAL A 91 -0.25 6.80 5.48
CA VAL A 91 -1.37 7.59 6.01
C VAL A 91 -0.95 9.02 6.33
N LEU A 92 0.19 9.20 7.02
CA LEU A 92 0.68 10.52 7.42
C LEU A 92 1.10 11.37 6.22
N TRP A 93 1.69 10.77 5.18
CA TRP A 93 2.06 11.47 3.95
C TRP A 93 0.81 12.08 3.28
N TYR A 94 -0.19 11.24 3.03
CA TYR A 94 -1.43 11.68 2.40
C TYR A 94 -2.24 12.61 3.31
N LEU A 95 -2.26 12.38 4.62
CA LEU A 95 -2.91 13.28 5.57
C LEU A 95 -2.26 14.68 5.55
N GLY A 96 -0.94 14.75 5.48
CA GLY A 96 -0.22 16.01 5.37
C GLY A 96 -0.58 16.78 4.10
N PHE A 97 -0.59 16.10 2.94
CA PHE A 97 -0.99 16.72 1.68
C PHE A 97 -2.47 17.14 1.68
N TYR A 98 -3.40 16.22 1.94
CA TYR A 98 -4.82 16.54 1.86
C TYR A 98 -5.22 17.56 2.94
N GLY A 99 -4.64 17.50 4.14
CA GLY A 99 -4.85 18.50 5.19
C GLY A 99 -4.41 19.90 4.76
N THR A 100 -3.21 20.03 4.21
CA THR A 100 -2.71 21.33 3.69
C THR A 100 -3.50 21.80 2.47
N SER A 101 -3.91 20.89 1.58
CA SER A 101 -4.74 21.16 0.41
C SER A 101 -6.13 21.69 0.78
N VAL A 102 -6.83 21.11 1.78
CA VAL A 102 -8.10 21.64 2.28
C VAL A 102 -7.94 23.08 2.76
N VAL A 103 -6.94 23.34 3.59
CA VAL A 103 -6.71 24.68 4.15
C VAL A 103 -6.39 25.68 3.05
N TYR A 104 -5.49 25.32 2.13
CA TYR A 104 -5.10 26.19 1.03
C TYR A 104 -6.27 26.46 0.08
N CYS A 105 -6.96 25.43 -0.40
CA CYS A 105 -8.08 25.58 -1.32
C CYS A 105 -9.25 26.31 -0.65
N GLY A 106 -9.55 26.01 0.62
CA GLY A 106 -10.57 26.73 1.39
C GLY A 106 -10.26 28.22 1.54
N ALA A 107 -9.01 28.57 1.86
CA ALA A 107 -8.57 29.96 1.94
C ALA A 107 -8.62 30.66 0.57
N ALA A 108 -8.22 29.97 -0.51
CA ALA A 108 -8.27 30.49 -1.87
C ALA A 108 -9.72 30.73 -2.34
N LEU A 109 -10.64 29.81 -2.05
CA LEU A 109 -12.06 29.94 -2.39
C LEU A 109 -12.73 31.07 -1.60
N SER A 110 -12.45 31.16 -0.30
CA SER A 110 -12.98 32.23 0.56
C SER A 110 -12.50 33.62 0.14
N ARG A 111 -11.22 33.77 -0.20
CA ARG A 111 -10.67 35.05 -0.67
C ARG A 111 -11.21 35.51 -2.01
N ASN A 112 -11.55 34.57 -2.89
CA ASN A 112 -12.05 34.87 -4.22
C ASN A 112 -13.60 34.91 -4.27
N GLU A 113 -14.28 34.86 -3.11
CA GLU A 113 -15.74 34.86 -2.99
C GLU A 113 -16.41 33.84 -3.93
N VAL A 114 -15.76 32.68 -4.14
CA VAL A 114 -16.29 31.64 -5.02
C VAL A 114 -17.43 30.94 -4.29
N GLU A 115 -18.65 31.25 -4.69
CA GLU A 115 -19.83 30.51 -4.24
C GLU A 115 -19.73 29.06 -4.75
N LEU A 116 -19.51 28.13 -3.82
CA LEU A 116 -19.31 26.68 -4.04
C LEU A 116 -20.43 26.01 -4.87
N PHE A 117 -21.60 26.67 -4.99
CA PHE A 117 -22.79 26.13 -5.63
C PHE A 117 -23.38 27.02 -6.75
N ASN A 118 -22.76 28.15 -7.09
CA ASN A 118 -23.34 29.08 -8.07
C ASN A 118 -22.70 28.97 -9.45
N PHE A 119 -23.03 27.87 -10.13
CA PHE A 119 -22.57 27.56 -11.49
C PHE A 119 -23.02 28.55 -12.56
N LYS A 120 -24.00 29.42 -12.26
CA LYS A 120 -24.46 30.47 -13.16
C LYS A 120 -23.35 31.50 -13.46
N ARG A 121 -22.27 31.52 -12.68
CA ARG A 121 -21.07 32.36 -12.86
C ARG A 121 -19.83 31.61 -13.38
N MET A 122 -19.98 30.43 -14.01
CA MET A 122 -18.90 29.81 -14.82
C MET A 122 -18.54 30.62 -16.09
N ASN A 123 -18.95 31.88 -16.17
CA ASN A 123 -18.50 32.83 -17.17
C ASN A 123 -17.10 33.28 -16.75
N VAL A 124 -16.11 32.66 -17.39
CA VAL A 124 -14.68 33.01 -17.33
C VAL A 124 -14.56 34.53 -17.36
N PRO A 125 -14.13 35.21 -16.27
CA PRO A 125 -13.78 36.61 -16.36
C PRO A 125 -12.62 36.72 -17.34
N SER A 126 -12.90 37.22 -18.54
CA SER A 126 -12.05 37.14 -19.71
C SER A 126 -10.80 38.02 -19.65
N SER A 127 -10.52 38.71 -18.53
CA SER A 127 -9.57 39.83 -18.52
C SER A 127 -8.66 39.98 -17.30
N SER A 128 -8.53 39.02 -16.37
CA SER A 128 -7.55 39.15 -15.27
C SER A 128 -6.43 38.12 -15.35
N VAL A 129 -5.18 38.59 -15.29
CA VAL A 129 -4.01 37.76 -15.05
C VAL A 129 -4.22 37.05 -13.71
N LEU A 130 -4.14 35.72 -13.70
CA LEU A 130 -4.30 34.96 -12.44
C LEU A 130 -3.25 35.43 -11.42
N PRO A 131 -3.63 35.65 -10.15
CA PRO A 131 -2.66 36.00 -9.12
C PRO A 131 -1.56 34.95 -9.02
N THR A 132 -0.30 35.37 -8.87
CA THR A 132 0.85 34.45 -8.82
C THR A 132 0.71 33.38 -7.74
N GLN A 133 0.09 33.70 -6.61
CA GLN A 133 -0.18 32.75 -5.53
C GLN A 133 -1.09 31.61 -5.99
N VAL A 134 -2.14 31.93 -6.77
CA VAL A 134 -3.07 30.95 -7.32
C VAL A 134 -2.36 30.02 -8.29
N VAL A 135 -1.55 30.58 -9.20
CA VAL A 135 -0.73 29.79 -10.14
C VAL A 135 0.23 28.86 -9.38
N LEU A 136 0.90 29.35 -8.35
CA LEU A 136 1.83 28.54 -7.56
C LEU A 136 1.12 27.37 -6.85
N GLY A 137 0.00 27.64 -6.16
CA GLY A 137 -0.75 26.57 -5.49
C GLY A 137 -1.35 25.58 -6.48
N TYR A 138 -1.76 26.05 -7.65
CA TYR A 138 -2.20 25.21 -8.75
C TYR A 138 -1.10 24.24 -9.21
N THR A 139 0.10 24.77 -9.47
CA THR A 139 1.27 23.98 -9.85
C THR A 139 1.65 22.99 -8.73
N LEU A 140 1.62 23.40 -7.45
CA LEU A 140 1.90 22.53 -6.32
C LEU A 140 0.97 21.31 -6.26
N ILE A 141 -0.35 21.54 -6.35
CA ILE A 141 -1.37 20.48 -6.31
C ILE A 141 -1.29 19.58 -7.54
N SER A 142 -1.19 20.18 -8.74
CA SER A 142 -1.09 19.44 -10.00
C SER A 142 0.15 18.53 -10.02
N MET A 143 1.32 19.06 -9.66
CA MET A 143 2.54 18.26 -9.60
C MET A 143 2.51 17.21 -8.49
N PHE A 144 1.79 17.43 -7.39
CA PHE A 144 1.57 16.39 -6.38
C PHE A 144 0.78 15.21 -6.96
N TYR A 145 -0.28 15.46 -7.73
CA TYR A 145 -1.03 14.37 -8.38
C TYR A 145 -0.15 13.62 -9.39
N LEU A 146 0.65 14.32 -10.19
CA LEU A 146 1.59 13.66 -11.11
C LEU A 146 2.63 12.80 -10.35
N HIS A 147 3.21 13.35 -9.28
CA HIS A 147 4.12 12.64 -8.40
C HIS A 147 3.46 11.40 -7.78
N SER A 148 2.25 11.54 -7.24
CA SER A 148 1.52 10.44 -6.59
C SER A 148 1.12 9.35 -7.57
N ALA A 149 0.77 9.71 -8.81
CA ALA A 149 0.55 8.75 -9.89
C ALA A 149 1.79 7.90 -10.13
N LEU A 150 2.94 8.53 -10.38
CA LEU A 150 4.19 7.82 -10.64
C LEU A 150 4.65 7.02 -9.43
N TRP A 151 4.49 7.57 -8.23
CA TRP A 151 4.84 6.88 -7.00
C TRP A 151 4.01 5.61 -6.81
N GLU A 152 2.68 5.69 -6.86
CA GLU A 152 1.80 4.52 -6.67
C GLU A 152 1.96 3.49 -7.80
N GLY A 153 2.24 3.94 -9.02
CA GLY A 153 2.48 3.07 -10.17
C GLY A 153 3.81 2.31 -10.10
N ILE A 154 4.92 3.02 -9.87
CA ILE A 154 6.27 2.46 -9.90
C ILE A 154 6.57 1.69 -8.62
N THR A 155 6.27 2.27 -7.45
CA THR A 155 6.74 1.71 -6.16
C THR A 155 5.77 0.70 -5.55
N LYS A 156 4.46 0.87 -5.78
CA LYS A 156 3.43 0.04 -5.14
C LYS A 156 2.63 -0.83 -6.09
N THR A 157 2.88 -0.73 -7.40
CA THR A 157 2.16 -1.46 -8.47
C THR A 157 0.63 -1.32 -8.40
N ARG A 158 0.11 -0.24 -7.80
CA ARG A 158 -1.34 0.02 -7.64
C ARG A 158 -1.88 0.78 -8.84
N ILE A 159 -2.10 0.06 -9.95
CA ILE A 159 -2.50 0.63 -11.25
C ILE A 159 -3.76 1.50 -11.15
N ALA A 160 -4.77 1.09 -10.38
CA ALA A 160 -6.00 1.85 -10.24
C ALA A 160 -5.78 3.19 -9.52
N ASN A 161 -4.94 3.22 -8.48
CA ASN A 161 -4.56 4.47 -7.81
C ASN A 161 -3.76 5.39 -8.73
N MET A 162 -2.79 4.81 -9.47
CA MET A 162 -2.03 5.54 -10.48
C MET A 162 -2.97 6.22 -11.49
N ALA A 163 -3.92 5.46 -12.06
CA ALA A 163 -4.87 5.98 -13.03
C ALA A 163 -5.75 7.10 -12.44
N SER A 164 -6.22 6.96 -11.19
CA SER A 164 -6.97 8.02 -10.48
C SER A 164 -6.17 9.33 -10.42
N TYR A 165 -4.92 9.27 -9.98
CA TYR A 165 -4.06 10.46 -9.88
C TYR A 165 -3.68 11.04 -11.25
N VAL A 166 -3.50 10.23 -12.28
CA VAL A 166 -3.30 10.70 -13.66
C VAL A 166 -4.53 11.46 -14.15
N CYS A 167 -5.73 10.93 -13.94
CA CYS A 167 -6.97 11.62 -14.31
C CYS A 167 -7.12 12.96 -13.58
N LEU A 168 -6.78 13.05 -12.30
CA LEU A 168 -6.76 14.32 -11.56
C LEU A 168 -5.71 15.29 -12.11
N PHE A 169 -4.51 14.82 -12.41
CA PHE A 169 -3.47 15.65 -13.01
C PHE A 169 -3.91 16.22 -14.37
N LEU A 170 -4.49 15.39 -15.24
CA LEU A 170 -5.01 15.79 -16.55
C LEU A 170 -6.23 16.71 -16.44
N PHE A 171 -7.11 16.48 -15.45
CA PHE A 171 -8.22 17.36 -15.12
C PHE A 171 -7.72 18.74 -14.73
N MET A 172 -6.68 18.82 -13.89
CA MET A 172 -6.01 20.09 -13.59
C MET A 172 -5.44 20.68 -14.89
N LEU A 173 -4.52 19.99 -15.58
CA LEU A 173 -3.89 20.54 -16.78
C LEU A 173 -4.90 21.11 -17.81
N SER A 174 -6.01 20.42 -18.04
CA SER A 174 -7.08 20.90 -18.93
C SER A 174 -7.84 22.11 -18.37
N SER A 175 -8.15 22.17 -17.07
CA SER A 175 -8.83 23.32 -16.47
C SER A 175 -7.96 24.57 -16.47
N TYR A 176 -6.63 24.41 -16.32
CA TYR A 176 -5.68 25.52 -16.45
C TYR A 176 -5.67 26.09 -17.86
N ILE A 177 -5.64 25.24 -18.90
CA ILE A 177 -5.66 25.68 -20.31
C ILE A 177 -6.99 26.37 -20.63
N LEU A 178 -8.11 25.88 -20.08
CA LEU A 178 -9.43 26.50 -20.20
C LEU A 178 -9.60 27.77 -19.33
N ARG A 179 -8.62 28.09 -18.47
CA ARG A 179 -8.67 29.18 -17.48
C ARG A 179 -9.85 29.09 -16.53
N VAL A 180 -10.24 27.87 -16.14
CA VAL A 180 -11.31 27.62 -15.17
C VAL A 180 -10.74 26.96 -13.92
N VAL A 181 -9.83 27.68 -13.25
CA VAL A 181 -9.04 27.16 -12.13
C VAL A 181 -9.87 26.98 -10.85
N GLU A 182 -10.97 27.72 -10.72
CA GLU A 182 -11.86 27.67 -9.56
C GLU A 182 -12.48 26.28 -9.41
N ILE A 183 -12.90 25.67 -10.53
CA ILE A 183 -13.43 24.31 -10.55
C ILE A 183 -12.42 23.33 -9.96
N SER A 184 -11.15 23.48 -10.31
CA SER A 184 -10.07 22.62 -9.85
C SER A 184 -9.79 22.75 -8.35
N PHE A 185 -9.85 23.96 -7.80
CA PHE A 185 -9.69 24.17 -6.36
C PHE A 185 -10.90 23.64 -5.58
N THR A 186 -12.12 23.86 -6.08
CA THR A 186 -13.34 23.34 -5.44
C THR A 186 -13.34 21.81 -5.44
N LEU A 187 -13.01 21.18 -6.57
CA LEU A 187 -12.90 19.73 -6.66
C LEU A 187 -11.80 19.20 -5.72
N SER A 188 -10.61 19.82 -5.76
CA SER A 188 -9.50 19.41 -4.88
C SER A 188 -9.84 19.58 -3.40
N ALA A 189 -10.56 20.63 -3.01
CA ALA A 189 -11.02 20.83 -1.64
C ALA A 189 -11.97 19.71 -1.20
N LEU A 190 -12.97 19.38 -2.01
CA LEU A 190 -13.95 18.34 -1.71
C LEU A 190 -13.30 16.95 -1.59
N ILE A 191 -12.41 16.62 -2.53
CA ILE A 191 -11.59 15.40 -2.48
C ILE A 191 -10.77 15.40 -1.18
N SER A 192 -10.09 16.50 -0.88
CA SER A 192 -9.21 16.57 0.28
C SER A 192 -9.99 16.44 1.60
N ILE A 193 -11.21 16.99 1.71
CA ILE A 193 -12.08 16.80 2.89
C ILE A 193 -12.41 15.32 3.09
N ALA A 194 -12.77 14.61 2.00
CA ALA A 194 -13.02 13.18 2.05
C ALA A 194 -11.81 12.37 2.49
N TYR A 195 -10.67 12.64 1.85
CA TYR A 195 -9.44 11.93 2.14
C TYR A 195 -8.89 12.22 3.54
N VAL A 196 -8.96 13.46 4.04
CA VAL A 196 -8.54 13.78 5.42
C VAL A 196 -9.30 12.92 6.44
N SER A 197 -10.64 12.83 6.30
CA SER A 197 -11.44 11.96 7.18
C SER A 197 -10.99 10.50 7.09
N SER A 198 -10.75 9.99 5.88
CA SER A 198 -10.27 8.62 5.66
C SER A 198 -8.92 8.36 6.33
N GLN A 199 -7.96 9.28 6.14
CA GLN A 199 -6.60 9.12 6.66
C GLN A 199 -6.56 9.25 8.19
N ILE A 200 -7.36 10.13 8.79
CA ILE A 200 -7.51 10.19 10.25
C ILE A 200 -8.03 8.86 10.79
N THR A 201 -9.08 8.30 10.18
CA THR A 201 -9.66 7.02 10.60
C THR A 201 -8.65 5.87 10.46
N LYS A 202 -7.90 5.80 9.34
CA LYS A 202 -6.83 4.82 9.14
C LYS A 202 -5.72 4.97 10.19
N GLY A 203 -5.25 6.19 10.44
CA GLY A 203 -4.19 6.46 11.40
C GLY A 203 -4.60 6.04 12.81
N LEU A 204 -5.82 6.39 13.23
CA LEU A 204 -6.34 6.03 14.54
C LEU A 204 -6.51 4.53 14.72
N ILE A 205 -6.91 3.79 13.68
CA ILE A 205 -7.01 2.32 13.74
C ILE A 205 -5.65 1.66 13.96
N VAL A 206 -4.58 2.21 13.39
CA VAL A 206 -3.21 1.70 13.56
C VAL A 206 -2.63 2.06 14.92
N VAL A 207 -2.94 3.26 15.43
CA VAL A 207 -2.36 3.78 16.69
C VAL A 207 -3.10 3.26 17.93
N LEU A 208 -4.42 3.11 17.87
CA LEU A 208 -5.23 2.74 19.04
C LEU A 208 -5.26 1.22 19.25
N ASP A 209 -5.07 0.79 20.51
CA ASP A 209 -5.24 -0.61 20.88
C ASP A 209 -6.72 -1.03 20.75
N GLN A 210 -6.99 -2.01 19.90
CA GLN A 210 -8.33 -2.51 19.63
C GLN A 210 -8.90 -3.42 20.72
N LYS A 211 -8.17 -3.66 21.82
CA LYS A 211 -8.67 -4.48 22.93
C LYS A 211 -9.78 -3.81 23.73
N SER A 212 -9.72 -2.49 23.90
CA SER A 212 -10.69 -1.78 24.73
C SER A 212 -12.03 -1.59 24.01
N LEU A 213 -13.15 -1.71 24.74
CA LEU A 213 -14.48 -1.49 24.17
C LEU A 213 -14.68 -0.03 23.74
N CYS A 214 -14.13 0.92 24.52
CA CYS A 214 -14.19 2.35 24.19
C CYS A 214 -13.51 2.65 22.85
N THR A 215 -12.29 2.15 22.61
CA THR A 215 -11.58 2.35 21.34
C THR A 215 -12.35 1.74 20.16
N LYS A 216 -12.98 0.57 20.32
CA LYS A 216 -13.84 -0.01 19.29
C LYS A 216 -15.03 0.87 18.93
N ILE A 217 -15.71 1.45 19.94
CA ILE A 217 -16.83 2.37 19.71
C ILE A 217 -16.36 3.62 18.97
N VAL A 218 -15.24 4.22 19.40
CA VAL A 218 -14.68 5.42 18.77
C VAL A 218 -14.29 5.15 17.31
N ILE A 219 -13.57 4.05 17.05
CA ILE A 219 -13.19 3.65 15.68
C ILE A 219 -14.43 3.41 14.81
N SER A 220 -15.44 2.73 15.34
CA SER A 220 -16.69 2.47 14.62
C SER A 220 -17.42 3.77 14.28
N ALA A 221 -17.56 4.68 15.25
CA ALA A 221 -18.19 5.98 15.04
C ALA A 221 -17.46 6.79 13.96
N LEU A 222 -16.12 6.87 14.04
CA LEU A 222 -15.29 7.56 13.04
C LEU A 222 -15.42 6.92 11.66
N PHE A 223 -15.44 5.58 11.58
CA PHE A 223 -15.64 4.88 10.33
C PHE A 223 -17.00 5.21 9.70
N VAL A 224 -18.08 5.23 10.48
CA VAL A 224 -19.42 5.62 10.00
C VAL A 224 -19.40 7.07 9.48
N THR A 225 -18.76 7.99 10.20
CA THR A 225 -18.60 9.37 9.74
C THR A 225 -17.81 9.45 8.43
N THR A 226 -16.68 8.76 8.33
CA THR A 226 -15.87 8.70 7.10
C THR A 226 -16.67 8.10 5.95
N PHE A 227 -17.42 7.02 6.18
CA PHE A 227 -18.26 6.37 5.19
C PHE A 227 -19.35 7.32 4.67
N ALA A 228 -20.10 7.95 5.57
CA ALA A 228 -21.14 8.91 5.23
C ALA A 228 -20.57 10.10 4.44
N LEU A 229 -19.39 10.57 4.82
CA LEU A 229 -18.72 11.68 4.15
C LEU A 229 -18.30 11.30 2.73
N HIS A 230 -17.68 10.12 2.51
CA HIS A 230 -17.34 9.65 1.16
C HIS A 230 -18.59 9.44 0.31
N LEU A 231 -19.66 8.89 0.89
CA LEU A 231 -20.95 8.74 0.21
C LEU A 231 -21.49 10.09 -0.24
N SER A 232 -21.55 11.06 0.66
CA SER A 232 -22.06 12.40 0.34
C SER A 232 -21.19 13.11 -0.69
N VAL A 233 -19.86 13.06 -0.56
CA VAL A 233 -18.96 13.82 -1.43
C VAL A 233 -18.93 13.20 -2.82
N ASN A 234 -18.69 11.89 -2.92
CA ASN A 234 -18.44 11.24 -4.21
C ASN A 234 -19.73 10.89 -4.97
N LEU A 235 -20.82 10.51 -4.29
CA LEU A 235 -22.06 10.13 -4.99
C LEU A 235 -23.09 11.25 -5.11
N VAL A 236 -23.03 12.27 -4.26
CA VAL A 236 -24.04 13.35 -4.25
C VAL A 236 -23.43 14.68 -4.66
N VAL A 237 -22.47 15.20 -3.88
CA VAL A 237 -21.94 16.55 -4.07
C VAL A 237 -21.21 16.66 -5.39
N ILE A 238 -20.20 15.82 -5.67
CA ILE A 238 -19.40 15.92 -6.90
C ILE A 238 -20.25 15.73 -8.17
N PRO A 239 -21.15 14.72 -8.26
CA PRO A 239 -22.02 14.59 -9.44
C PRO A 239 -22.93 15.80 -9.64
N LEU A 240 -23.56 16.31 -8.57
CA LEU A 240 -24.47 17.43 -8.65
C LEU A 240 -23.76 18.74 -8.98
N THR A 241 -22.54 18.93 -8.46
CA THR A 241 -21.77 20.17 -8.64
C THR A 241 -20.94 20.16 -9.92
N PHE A 242 -20.28 19.06 -10.28
CA PHE A 242 -19.39 19.05 -11.44
C PHE A 242 -19.96 18.27 -12.62
N VAL A 243 -20.39 17.03 -12.41
CA VAL A 243 -20.76 16.15 -13.54
C VAL A 243 -21.98 16.68 -14.29
N ILE A 244 -23.07 17.02 -13.58
CA ILE A 244 -24.29 17.51 -14.21
C ILE A 244 -24.06 18.86 -14.91
N PRO A 245 -23.52 19.91 -14.26
CA PRO A 245 -23.34 21.21 -14.92
C PRO A 245 -22.36 21.16 -16.08
N LEU A 246 -21.26 20.41 -15.94
CA LEU A 246 -20.27 20.28 -17.00
C LEU A 246 -20.79 19.46 -18.19
N GLY A 247 -21.60 18.43 -17.92
CA GLY A 247 -22.29 17.65 -18.95
C GLY A 247 -23.35 18.47 -19.69
N LEU A 248 -24.15 19.28 -18.98
CA LEU A 248 -25.11 20.20 -19.61
C LEU A 248 -24.39 21.23 -20.48
N LYS A 249 -23.27 21.80 -20.00
CA LYS A 249 -22.46 22.74 -20.77
C LYS A 249 -21.85 22.11 -22.02
N LEU A 250 -21.43 20.85 -21.94
CA LEU A 250 -20.90 20.10 -23.09
C LEU A 250 -21.98 19.85 -24.17
N ILE A 251 -23.25 19.70 -23.78
CA ILE A 251 -24.38 19.52 -24.70
C ILE A 251 -24.84 20.85 -25.28
N SER A 252 -24.82 21.93 -24.49
CA SER A 252 -25.31 23.25 -24.91
C SER A 252 -24.34 24.00 -25.81
N ASP A 253 -23.05 23.92 -25.51
CA ASP A 253 -22.00 24.62 -26.25
C ASP A 253 -21.50 23.73 -27.41
N TYR A 254 -21.09 24.35 -28.52
CA TYR A 254 -20.46 23.62 -29.64
C TYR A 254 -19.28 22.77 -29.13
N PRO A 255 -19.05 21.54 -29.63
CA PRO A 255 -18.10 20.60 -29.05
C PRO A 255 -16.69 21.18 -28.94
N ASN A 256 -16.34 21.63 -27.74
CA ASN A 256 -14.98 22.00 -27.39
C ASN A 256 -14.25 20.73 -26.92
N ILE A 257 -13.33 20.24 -27.74
CA ILE A 257 -12.55 19.02 -27.49
C ILE A 257 -11.91 19.04 -26.09
N LEU A 258 -11.42 20.22 -25.65
CA LEU A 258 -10.76 20.35 -24.36
C LEU A 258 -11.75 20.29 -23.18
N LEU A 259 -12.96 20.81 -23.35
CA LEU A 259 -14.04 20.68 -22.36
C LEU A 259 -14.50 19.22 -22.26
N GLY A 260 -14.66 18.54 -23.40
CA GLY A 260 -14.95 17.11 -23.44
C GLY A 260 -13.87 16.27 -22.77
N PHE A 261 -12.60 16.58 -23.02
CA PHE A 261 -11.46 15.94 -22.35
C PHE A 261 -11.49 16.14 -20.83
N LEU A 262 -11.76 17.37 -20.36
CA LEU A 262 -11.90 17.66 -18.93
C LEU A 262 -13.05 16.85 -18.29
N PHE A 263 -14.20 16.79 -18.96
CA PHE A 263 -15.36 16.01 -18.51
C PHE A 263 -15.07 14.50 -18.45
N CYS A 264 -14.43 13.93 -19.48
CA CYS A 264 -14.07 12.51 -19.51
C CYS A 264 -13.07 12.16 -18.40
N ASN A 265 -12.07 13.01 -18.13
CA ASN A 265 -11.14 12.79 -17.03
C ASN A 265 -11.85 12.82 -15.66
N LEU A 266 -12.82 13.71 -15.47
CA LEU A 266 -13.62 13.76 -14.25
C LEU A 266 -14.44 12.48 -14.05
N ILE A 267 -15.12 11.99 -15.09
CA ILE A 267 -15.90 10.75 -15.01
C ILE A 267 -14.98 9.56 -14.77
N ALA A 268 -13.87 9.45 -15.53
CA ALA A 268 -12.92 8.36 -15.37
C ALA A 268 -12.36 8.32 -13.95
N TRP A 269 -11.92 9.47 -13.43
CA TRP A 269 -11.49 9.60 -12.04
C TRP A 269 -12.59 9.15 -11.08
N LEU A 270 -13.82 9.65 -11.23
CA LEU A 270 -14.93 9.34 -10.31
C LEU A 270 -15.26 7.84 -10.30
N VAL A 271 -15.27 7.18 -11.46
CA VAL A 271 -15.51 5.73 -11.56
C VAL A 271 -14.40 4.95 -10.86
N ILE A 272 -13.14 5.32 -11.08
CA ILE A 272 -11.98 4.69 -10.42
C ILE A 272 -12.04 4.94 -8.90
N GLU A 273 -12.42 6.13 -8.48
CA GLU A 273 -12.56 6.51 -7.07
C GLU A 273 -13.68 5.73 -6.37
N ILE A 274 -14.83 5.55 -7.02
CA ILE A 274 -15.92 4.72 -6.50
C ILE A 274 -15.45 3.26 -6.36
N TYR A 275 -14.74 2.74 -7.36
CA TYR A 275 -14.22 1.37 -7.35
C TYR A 275 -13.16 1.15 -6.25
N ASN A 276 -12.22 2.07 -6.08
CA ASN A 276 -11.17 1.98 -5.05
C ASN A 276 -11.64 2.43 -3.66
N GLY A 277 -12.81 3.08 -3.60
CA GLY A 277 -13.33 3.74 -2.42
C GLY A 277 -13.74 2.77 -1.31
N VAL A 278 -13.91 3.36 -0.12
CA VAL A 278 -14.35 2.63 1.09
C VAL A 278 -15.72 1.99 0.87
N LEU A 279 -16.60 2.64 0.10
CA LEU A 279 -17.96 2.17 -0.19
C LEU A 279 -17.95 0.83 -0.94
N PHE A 280 -17.22 0.77 -2.06
CA PHE A 280 -17.18 -0.45 -2.87
C PHE A 280 -16.51 -1.59 -2.12
N LYS A 281 -15.40 -1.32 -1.40
CA LYS A 281 -14.73 -2.34 -0.58
C LYS A 281 -15.63 -2.88 0.53
N PHE A 282 -16.38 -2.00 1.20
CA PHE A 282 -17.37 -2.38 2.20
C PHE A 282 -18.46 -3.28 1.61
N VAL A 283 -19.07 -2.86 0.50
CA VAL A 283 -20.16 -3.61 -0.17
C VAL A 283 -19.65 -4.95 -0.70
N ASN A 284 -18.46 -4.95 -1.32
CA ASN A 284 -17.82 -6.14 -1.82
C ASN A 284 -17.52 -7.14 -0.68
N HIS A 285 -16.96 -6.67 0.44
CA HIS A 285 -16.75 -7.51 1.61
C HIS A 285 -18.08 -8.03 2.18
N TRP A 286 -19.10 -7.18 2.30
CA TRP A 286 -20.42 -7.57 2.81
C TRP A 286 -21.09 -8.66 1.95
N LEU A 287 -21.08 -8.50 0.63
CA LEU A 287 -21.75 -9.41 -0.30
C LEU A 287 -21.02 -10.75 -0.44
N TYR A 288 -19.70 -10.71 -0.65
CA TYR A 288 -18.95 -11.91 -1.02
C TYR A 288 -18.35 -12.64 0.19
N HIS A 289 -17.95 -11.93 1.25
CA HIS A 289 -17.28 -12.55 2.40
C HIS A 289 -18.26 -13.23 3.37
N GLN A 290 -19.46 -12.67 3.55
CA GLN A 290 -20.50 -13.30 4.37
C GLN A 290 -20.93 -14.68 3.81
N GLN A 291 -20.81 -14.87 2.50
CA GLN A 291 -21.11 -16.15 1.84
C GLN A 291 -19.99 -17.17 2.06
N GLU A 292 -18.71 -16.76 2.07
CA GLU A 292 -17.59 -17.66 2.34
C GLU A 292 -17.56 -18.17 3.78
N ILE A 293 -17.87 -17.32 4.78
CA ILE A 293 -17.96 -17.76 6.19
C ILE A 293 -19.06 -18.80 6.35
N LYS A 294 -20.27 -18.51 5.84
CA LYS A 294 -21.40 -19.45 5.88
C LYS A 294 -21.11 -20.78 5.16
N ARG A 295 -20.30 -20.74 4.09
CA ARG A 295 -19.90 -21.93 3.33
C ARG A 295 -18.81 -22.75 4.06
N LYS A 296 -17.92 -22.11 4.82
CA LYS A 296 -16.91 -22.82 5.62
C LYS A 296 -17.53 -23.51 6.84
N ASP A 297 -18.49 -22.87 7.49
CA ASP A 297 -19.21 -23.45 8.63
C ASP A 297 -20.10 -24.65 8.22
N SER A 298 -20.59 -24.67 6.97
CA SER A 298 -21.40 -25.79 6.45
C SER A 298 -20.57 -26.94 5.87
N ILE A 299 -19.32 -26.70 5.46
CA ILE A 299 -18.42 -27.73 4.91
C ILE A 299 -17.53 -28.35 6.01
N SER A 300 -17.31 -27.66 7.14
CA SER A 300 -16.56 -28.24 8.26
C SER A 300 -17.26 -29.42 8.96
N SER A 301 -18.48 -29.77 8.57
CA SER A 301 -19.19 -30.95 9.08
C SER A 301 -19.08 -32.20 8.20
N THR A 302 -18.61 -32.11 6.94
CA THR A 302 -18.55 -33.31 6.08
C THR A 302 -17.51 -33.18 4.98
N ASP A 303 -16.44 -33.96 5.12
CA ASP A 303 -15.42 -34.36 4.15
C ASP A 303 -14.66 -33.29 3.37
N GLY A 304 -13.33 -33.43 3.45
CA GLY A 304 -12.36 -32.55 2.81
C GLY A 304 -12.50 -32.54 1.30
N PHE A 305 -12.59 -31.34 0.73
CA PHE A 305 -12.13 -31.10 -0.62
C PHE A 305 -11.58 -29.68 -0.79
N GLU A 306 -10.58 -29.61 -1.64
CA GLU A 306 -9.69 -28.51 -1.93
C GLU A 306 -10.40 -27.26 -2.44
N GLN A 307 -10.10 -26.11 -1.84
CA GLN A 307 -10.16 -24.84 -2.56
C GLN A 307 -9.01 -23.94 -2.12
N SER A 308 -7.79 -24.39 -2.42
CA SER A 308 -6.61 -23.54 -2.47
C SER A 308 -6.47 -23.01 -3.89
N SER A 309 -6.98 -21.80 -4.14
CA SER A 309 -6.40 -20.79 -5.03
C SER A 309 -7.42 -19.67 -5.29
N LYS A 310 -6.97 -18.42 -5.10
CA LYS A 310 -7.59 -17.12 -5.47
C LYS A 310 -8.61 -16.45 -4.56
N GLY A 311 -9.04 -17.04 -3.45
CA GLY A 311 -9.78 -16.32 -2.40
C GLY A 311 -8.86 -15.85 -1.28
N GLN A 312 -8.40 -14.60 -1.31
CA GLN A 312 -7.64 -13.98 -0.23
C GLN A 312 -8.58 -13.83 0.98
N GLY A 313 -8.69 -14.89 1.79
CA GLY A 313 -9.57 -14.92 2.96
C GLY A 313 -9.18 -13.84 3.96
N CYS A 314 -9.92 -12.73 3.98
CA CYS A 314 -9.75 -11.66 4.97
C CYS A 314 -9.94 -12.27 6.38
N THR A 315 -8.88 -12.34 7.17
CA THR A 315 -8.93 -12.67 8.62
C THR A 315 -9.20 -11.45 9.48
N SER A 316 -9.33 -10.28 8.83
CA SER A 316 -9.47 -8.97 9.44
C SER A 316 -10.92 -8.55 9.59
N SER A 317 -11.16 -7.61 10.52
CA SER A 317 -12.49 -7.02 10.72
C SER A 317 -12.99 -6.32 9.45
N LEU A 318 -14.32 -6.23 9.28
CA LEU A 318 -14.96 -5.56 8.15
C LEU A 318 -14.44 -4.12 7.95
N VAL A 319 -14.16 -3.41 9.05
CA VAL A 319 -13.63 -2.04 9.04
C VAL A 319 -12.21 -2.02 8.46
N GLU A 320 -11.37 -2.97 8.86
CA GLU A 320 -9.99 -3.07 8.37
C GLU A 320 -9.94 -3.44 6.88
N CYS A 321 -10.74 -4.42 6.43
CA CYS A 321 -10.81 -4.78 5.00
C CYS A 321 -11.37 -3.62 4.13
N SER A 322 -12.17 -2.72 4.72
CA SER A 322 -12.73 -1.57 3.98
C SER A 322 -11.75 -0.41 3.84
N LEU A 323 -10.83 -0.25 4.79
CA LEU A 323 -9.93 0.91 4.87
C LEU A 323 -8.52 0.63 4.34
N PHE A 324 -8.04 -0.60 4.50
CA PHE A 324 -6.69 -0.99 4.09
C PHE A 324 -6.74 -1.96 2.91
N PRO A 325 -5.77 -1.91 1.99
CA PRO A 325 -5.57 -3.01 1.06
C PRO A 325 -5.27 -4.30 1.85
N PRO A 326 -5.55 -5.48 1.26
CA PRO A 326 -5.14 -6.74 1.87
C PRO A 326 -3.63 -6.73 2.13
N ARG A 327 -3.24 -7.38 3.22
CA ARG A 327 -1.85 -7.40 3.68
C ARG A 327 -1.02 -8.31 2.78
N ASP A 328 0.01 -7.76 2.15
CA ASP A 328 0.92 -8.47 1.22
C ASP A 328 2.38 -8.49 1.72
N ASP A 329 2.64 -8.22 3.00
CA ASP A 329 4.02 -8.22 3.51
C ASP A 329 4.63 -9.63 3.49
N VAL A 330 5.94 -9.73 3.22
CA VAL A 330 6.71 -10.98 3.26
C VAL A 330 6.51 -11.75 4.58
N VAL A 331 6.40 -11.04 5.70
CA VAL A 331 6.14 -11.65 7.02
C VAL A 331 4.76 -12.33 7.06
N PHE A 332 3.75 -11.73 6.42
CA PHE A 332 2.43 -12.34 6.31
C PHE A 332 2.45 -13.55 5.37
N GLU A 333 3.21 -13.49 4.28
CA GLU A 333 3.42 -14.65 3.39
C GLU A 333 4.14 -15.80 4.10
N ILE A 334 5.19 -15.51 4.87
CA ILE A 334 5.90 -16.52 5.68
C ILE A 334 4.96 -17.11 6.73
N GLN A 335 4.15 -16.30 7.42
CA GLN A 335 3.16 -16.81 8.37
C GLN A 335 2.08 -17.66 7.72
N LYS A 336 1.66 -17.30 6.50
CA LYS A 336 0.72 -18.09 5.70
C LYS A 336 1.36 -19.41 5.30
N ALA A 337 2.60 -19.40 4.81
CA ALA A 337 3.36 -20.60 4.48
C ALA A 337 3.53 -21.52 5.70
N ARG A 338 3.83 -20.96 6.88
CA ARG A 338 3.90 -21.74 8.13
C ARG A 338 2.58 -22.42 8.48
N ARG A 339 1.44 -21.70 8.36
CA ARG A 339 0.11 -22.29 8.56
C ARG A 339 -0.20 -23.38 7.53
N GLU A 340 0.12 -23.17 6.26
CA GLU A 340 -0.05 -24.20 5.23
C GLU A 340 0.82 -25.43 5.51
N ILE A 341 2.04 -25.26 6.02
CA ILE A 341 2.91 -26.36 6.42
C ILE A 341 2.34 -27.11 7.63
N GLU A 342 1.82 -26.40 8.63
CA GLU A 342 1.17 -27.01 9.80
C GLU A 342 -0.09 -27.78 9.41
N GLU A 343 -0.92 -27.25 8.52
CA GLU A 343 -2.09 -27.95 7.99
C GLU A 343 -1.69 -29.20 7.19
N ARG A 344 -0.65 -29.11 6.35
CA ARG A 344 -0.13 -30.28 5.63
C ARG A 344 0.41 -31.34 6.59
N LYS A 345 1.11 -30.92 7.65
CA LYS A 345 1.59 -31.82 8.73
C LYS A 345 0.42 -32.45 9.49
N ALA A 346 -0.60 -31.68 9.84
CA ALA A 346 -1.80 -32.17 10.52
C ALA A 346 -2.56 -33.18 9.65
N LYS A 347 -2.71 -32.91 8.34
CA LYS A 347 -3.29 -33.85 7.38
C LYS A 347 -2.48 -35.13 7.25
N GLN A 348 -1.15 -35.03 7.18
CA GLN A 348 -0.28 -36.21 7.18
C GLN A 348 -0.35 -37.01 8.49
N LEU A 349 -0.49 -36.35 9.63
CA LEU A 349 -0.69 -37.00 10.93
C LEU A 349 -2.07 -37.66 11.04
N ALA A 350 -3.12 -37.05 10.49
CA ALA A 350 -4.47 -37.62 10.46
C ALA A 350 -4.58 -38.83 9.51
N LEU A 351 -3.83 -38.82 8.39
CA LEU A 351 -3.76 -39.94 7.44
C LEU A 351 -2.83 -41.08 7.89
N ARG A 352 -1.97 -40.84 8.89
CA ARG A 352 -1.22 -41.93 9.53
C ARG A 352 -2.24 -42.78 10.29
N LYS A 353 -2.52 -43.98 9.78
CA LYS A 353 -3.13 -45.06 10.58
C LYS A 353 -2.41 -45.10 11.93
N PRO A 354 -3.11 -45.20 13.07
CA PRO A 354 -2.44 -45.34 14.36
C PRO A 354 -1.50 -46.53 14.23
N LYS A 355 -0.19 -46.25 14.18
CA LYS A 355 0.81 -47.30 14.42
C LYS A 355 0.40 -47.90 15.75
N ASN A 356 0.34 -49.22 15.84
CA ASN A 356 0.09 -49.94 17.08
C ASN A 356 1.15 -49.54 18.12
N MET A 357 1.00 -48.36 18.72
CA MET A 357 1.86 -47.80 19.77
C MET A 357 1.86 -48.78 20.94
N LEU A 358 0.74 -49.44 21.20
CA LEU A 358 0.68 -50.55 22.15
C LEU A 358 1.65 -51.68 21.81
N VAL A 359 1.74 -52.14 20.55
CA VAL A 359 2.67 -53.22 20.16
C VAL A 359 4.12 -52.75 20.19
N GLN A 360 4.39 -51.50 19.83
CA GLN A 360 5.74 -50.94 19.84
C GLN A 360 6.23 -50.67 21.28
N THR A 361 5.33 -50.20 22.15
CA THR A 361 5.55 -50.07 23.60
C THR A 361 5.68 -51.44 24.26
N LEU A 362 4.90 -52.45 23.86
CA LEU A 362 5.04 -53.82 24.38
C LEU A 362 6.37 -54.45 23.95
N LYS A 363 6.81 -54.22 22.71
CA LYS A 363 8.15 -54.65 22.24
C LYS A 363 9.26 -53.94 23.02
N CYS A 364 9.18 -52.63 23.22
CA CYS A 364 10.17 -51.91 24.05
C CYS A 364 10.17 -52.42 25.49
N MET A 365 9.00 -52.63 26.09
CA MET A 365 8.86 -53.13 27.46
C MET A 365 9.41 -54.56 27.59
N LEU A 366 9.12 -55.46 26.64
CA LEU A 366 9.69 -56.81 26.61
C LEU A 366 11.22 -56.79 26.43
N THR A 367 11.73 -55.86 25.61
CA THR A 367 13.19 -55.71 25.42
C THR A 367 13.86 -55.18 26.68
N ILE A 368 13.24 -54.22 27.37
CA ILE A 368 13.68 -53.71 28.67
C ILE A 368 13.65 -54.82 29.72
N ASN A 369 12.55 -55.59 29.81
CA ASN A 369 12.44 -56.70 30.76
C ASN A 369 13.46 -57.80 30.48
N LYS A 370 13.73 -58.12 29.21
CA LYS A 370 14.79 -59.07 28.83
C LYS A 370 16.17 -58.56 29.25
N LYS A 371 16.44 -57.26 29.07
CA LYS A 371 17.71 -56.62 29.46
C LYS A 371 17.88 -56.54 30.99
N ILE A 372 16.80 -56.30 31.74
CA ILE A 372 16.79 -56.34 33.22
C ILE A 372 17.01 -57.76 33.72
N LYS A 373 16.35 -58.77 33.12
CA LYS A 373 16.51 -60.17 33.50
C LYS A 373 17.92 -60.68 33.21
N GLN A 374 18.51 -60.30 32.07
CA GLN A 374 19.91 -60.59 31.76
C GLN A 374 20.89 -59.90 32.72
N ARG A 375 20.60 -58.65 33.16
CA ARG A 375 21.41 -58.00 34.20
C ARG A 375 21.30 -58.70 35.55
N ARG A 376 20.11 -59.15 35.96
CA ARG A 376 19.95 -59.94 37.21
C ARG A 376 20.68 -61.27 37.13
N GLN A 377 20.60 -61.98 36.02
CA GLN A 377 21.32 -63.24 35.82
C GLN A 377 22.84 -63.04 35.80
N ARG A 378 23.35 -61.94 35.22
CA ARG A 378 24.78 -61.61 35.30
C ARG A 378 25.24 -61.31 36.73
N LEU A 379 24.41 -60.59 37.50
CA LEU A 379 24.68 -60.30 38.92
C LEU A 379 24.60 -61.57 39.79
N GLU A 380 23.71 -62.51 39.47
CA GLU A 380 23.60 -63.82 40.16
C GLU A 380 24.79 -64.73 39.80
N SER A 381 25.23 -64.76 38.54
CA SER A 381 26.43 -65.50 38.13
C SER A 381 27.74 -64.90 38.63
N GLU A 382 27.81 -63.57 38.82
CA GLU A 382 28.95 -62.91 39.49
C GLU A 382 28.95 -63.14 41.01
N SER A 383 27.80 -63.51 41.60
CA SER A 383 27.71 -63.82 43.03
C SER A 383 27.98 -65.28 43.39
N GLU A 384 27.94 -66.21 42.41
CA GLU A 384 28.23 -67.64 42.62
C GLU A 384 29.63 -68.09 42.16
N SER A 385 30.43 -67.24 41.48
CA SER A 385 31.83 -67.54 41.16
C SER A 385 32.80 -66.55 41.81
N SER A 386 32.88 -66.58 43.13
CA SER A 386 34.03 -66.01 43.86
C SER A 386 34.85 -67.12 44.51
N GLU A 387 35.40 -68.01 43.68
CA GLU A 387 36.57 -68.81 44.05
C GLU A 387 37.47 -69.02 42.81
N ASN A 388 38.66 -68.41 42.89
CA ASN A 388 39.93 -68.76 42.24
C ASN A 388 40.26 -68.36 40.78
N THR A 389 41.26 -67.45 40.72
CA THR A 389 42.53 -67.48 39.95
C THR A 389 42.59 -66.91 38.51
N GLU A 390 43.73 -66.24 38.30
CA GLU A 390 44.32 -65.53 37.16
C GLU A 390 44.12 -66.14 35.75
N GLU A 391 44.02 -65.29 34.72
CA GLU A 391 44.96 -65.14 33.59
C GLU A 391 44.32 -64.39 32.39
N THR A 392 45.16 -63.83 31.52
CA THR A 392 44.84 -62.84 30.46
C THR A 392 44.59 -63.53 29.06
N PRO A 393 44.37 -62.81 27.92
CA PRO A 393 43.38 -63.11 26.87
C PRO A 393 43.90 -64.03 25.72
N PRO A 394 43.12 -64.35 24.65
CA PRO A 394 43.25 -63.57 23.39
C PRO A 394 42.00 -63.54 22.45
N ASN A 395 42.25 -62.95 21.28
CA ASN A 395 41.48 -62.45 20.14
C ASN A 395 40.76 -63.48 19.22
N ASP A 396 40.00 -62.91 18.28
CA ASP A 396 39.69 -63.35 16.89
C ASP A 396 38.29 -63.89 16.49
N GLU A 397 37.62 -63.02 15.72
CA GLU A 397 37.00 -63.19 14.39
C GLU A 397 35.95 -64.30 14.11
N SER A 398 34.75 -63.86 13.71
CA SER A 398 34.20 -64.14 12.37
C SER A 398 32.86 -63.43 12.11
N GLU A 399 32.89 -62.48 11.17
CA GLU A 399 31.78 -62.06 10.30
C GLU A 399 31.51 -63.15 9.22
N PRO A 400 30.42 -63.16 8.38
CA PRO A 400 29.90 -61.97 7.67
C PRO A 400 28.39 -61.89 7.30
N GLU A 401 28.07 -60.71 6.77
CA GLU A 401 27.13 -60.35 5.68
C GLU A 401 25.59 -60.19 5.88
N THR A 402 25.22 -58.91 5.99
CA THR A 402 24.25 -58.12 5.19
C THR A 402 22.82 -58.60 4.93
N THR A 403 21.86 -57.77 5.35
CA THR A 403 20.74 -57.37 4.47
C THR A 403 20.35 -55.92 4.75
N GLU A 404 20.33 -55.14 3.67
CA GLU A 404 20.14 -53.70 3.58
C GLU A 404 18.76 -53.23 4.06
N VAL A 405 18.72 -52.08 4.73
CA VAL A 405 17.48 -51.31 5.00
C VAL A 405 17.66 -49.89 4.45
N PRO A 406 16.73 -49.38 3.62
CA PRO A 406 16.93 -48.12 2.92
C PRO A 406 16.79 -46.93 3.86
N ARG A 407 17.91 -46.23 4.05
CA ARG A 407 18.02 -44.92 4.71
C ARG A 407 18.00 -43.86 3.62
N ASN A 408 16.82 -43.41 3.18
CA ASN A 408 16.69 -42.23 2.33
C ASN A 408 15.29 -41.64 2.49
N LYS A 409 15.19 -40.50 3.18
CA LYS A 409 14.13 -39.46 3.08
C LYS A 409 14.22 -38.39 4.18
N GLU A 410 14.92 -38.66 5.28
CA GLU A 410 15.04 -37.70 6.40
C GLU A 410 16.27 -36.78 6.31
N LEU A 411 17.25 -37.12 5.45
CA LEU A 411 18.45 -36.32 5.20
C LEU A 411 18.16 -35.09 4.32
N ASP A 412 17.31 -35.26 3.29
CA ASP A 412 16.97 -34.19 2.33
C ASP A 412 16.25 -33.00 2.98
N THR A 413 15.43 -33.23 4.02
CA THR A 413 14.64 -32.15 4.63
C THR A 413 15.48 -31.27 5.55
N LYS A 414 16.51 -31.85 6.19
CA LYS A 414 17.45 -31.08 7.02
C LYS A 414 18.40 -30.26 6.16
N GLU A 415 18.91 -30.84 5.09
CA GLU A 415 19.78 -30.11 4.15
C GLU A 415 19.05 -28.96 3.44
N LEU A 416 17.74 -29.11 3.15
CA LEU A 416 16.93 -28.02 2.60
C LEU A 416 16.68 -26.88 3.62
N ILE A 417 16.50 -27.21 4.89
CA ILE A 417 16.28 -26.22 5.96
C ILE A 417 17.58 -25.44 6.20
N ASP A 418 18.72 -26.13 6.28
CA ASP A 418 20.01 -25.49 6.49
C ASP A 418 20.40 -24.59 5.29
N LYS A 419 20.10 -24.99 4.05
CA LYS A 419 20.29 -24.15 2.86
C LYS A 419 19.41 -22.90 2.87
N LEU A 420 18.14 -23.02 3.29
CA LEU A 420 17.22 -21.88 3.40
C LEU A 420 17.61 -20.90 4.52
N GLU A 421 18.14 -21.38 5.64
CA GLU A 421 18.66 -20.52 6.71
C GLU A 421 19.96 -19.78 6.30
N GLN A 422 20.81 -20.42 5.50
CA GLN A 422 21.97 -19.76 4.89
C GLN A 422 21.56 -18.69 3.88
N THR A 423 20.58 -18.95 3.00
CA THR A 423 20.15 -17.93 2.02
C THR A 423 19.50 -16.72 2.69
N ALA A 424 18.72 -16.94 3.76
CA ALA A 424 18.10 -15.86 4.52
C ALA A 424 19.11 -15.02 5.32
N SER A 425 20.25 -15.60 5.70
CA SER A 425 21.32 -14.87 6.41
C SER A 425 22.15 -14.02 5.44
N GLU A 426 22.42 -14.52 4.23
CA GLU A 426 23.15 -13.77 3.19
C GLU A 426 22.34 -12.57 2.65
N GLU A 427 21.01 -12.68 2.53
CA GLU A 427 20.16 -11.55 2.14
C GLU A 427 20.09 -10.45 3.21
N CYS A 428 20.26 -10.79 4.50
CA CYS A 428 20.32 -9.80 5.59
C CYS A 428 21.66 -9.05 5.66
N GLU A 429 22.75 -9.59 5.11
CA GLU A 429 24.05 -8.91 5.05
C GLU A 429 24.17 -7.94 3.88
N TYR A 430 23.35 -8.09 2.83
CA TYR A 430 23.30 -7.16 1.69
C TYR A 430 22.39 -5.93 1.89
N GLU A 431 21.60 -5.89 2.98
CA GLU A 431 20.71 -4.76 3.32
C GLU A 431 21.17 -3.90 4.52
N GLN A 432 22.40 -4.12 5.03
CA GLN A 432 23.08 -3.16 5.92
C GLN A 432 23.93 -2.19 5.10
#